data_AF-A0A653WKN0-F1
#
_entry.id   AF-A0A653WKN0-F1
#
_cell.length_a   1.000
_cell.length_b   1.000
_cell.length_c   1.000
_cell.angle_alpha   90.00
_cell.angle_beta   90.00
_cell.angle_gamma   90.00
#
_symmetry.space_group_name_H-M   'P 1'
#
loop_
_entity.id
_entity.type
_entity.pdbx_description
1 polymer ?
#
loop_
_entity_poly.entity_id
_entity_poly.type
_entity_poly.pdbx_seq_one_letter_code
_entity_poly.pdbx_strand_id
1 'polypeptide(L)'
;MLIQKRIEGFDLLRTTALILVLLQHSFMFTDAYFPKLRIFWILSHSALDFFFVLSGFLIAGILDKLQTQVKGGLNLKNTFHFYIRRWFKTLPMFFLVIIICLILSYLNIYYPKDFSFSFIFSTQNISETNFDFLPHTYSLAIEEWFYLLLPICIIVFTKLFKNKNAIYTILLFWIFFTLVARIILHLNLENWDAEIRKSIISRIDALFLLLSIVSFYFIGFIFYIFYEKPIMDLRNRIKF
;
A
#
# COMPACT_ATOMS: atom_id res chain seq x y z
N MET A 1 17.06 22.40 -8.06
CA MET A 1 15.65 22.02 -7.84
C MET A 1 15.23 21.20 -9.06
N LEU A 2 15.30 19.87 -8.99
CA LEU A 2 14.94 19.02 -10.13
C LEU A 2 13.41 18.94 -10.19
N ILE A 3 12.80 19.82 -10.99
CA ILE A 3 11.38 19.76 -11.32
C ILE A 3 11.21 18.56 -12.25
N GLN A 4 10.68 17.47 -11.71
CA GLN A 4 10.46 16.25 -12.47
C GLN A 4 9.23 16.40 -13.36
N LYS A 5 9.31 15.92 -14.61
CA LYS A 5 8.14 15.69 -15.46
C LYS A 5 7.22 14.69 -14.74
N ARG A 6 6.06 15.15 -14.33
CA ARG A 6 5.05 14.37 -13.59
C ARG A 6 4.57 13.24 -14.50
N ILE A 7 4.57 12.00 -14.01
CA ILE A 7 4.02 10.88 -14.79
C ILE A 7 2.52 10.85 -14.51
N GLU A 8 1.76 11.58 -15.33
CA GLU A 8 0.32 11.81 -15.13
C GLU A 8 -0.49 10.51 -15.01
N GLY A 9 -0.09 9.46 -15.73
CA GLY A 9 -0.76 8.15 -15.70
C GLY A 9 -0.76 7.48 -14.31
N PHE A 10 0.29 7.63 -13.51
CA PHE A 10 0.33 7.05 -12.15
C PHE A 10 -0.62 7.77 -11.21
N ASP A 11 -0.73 9.09 -11.33
CA ASP A 11 -1.63 9.87 -10.51
C ASP A 11 -3.09 9.63 -10.92
N LEU A 12 -3.37 9.46 -12.22
CA LEU A 12 -4.69 9.05 -12.70
C LEU A 12 -5.08 7.68 -12.11
N LEU A 13 -4.21 6.67 -12.21
CA LEU A 13 -4.49 5.33 -11.69
C LEU A 13 -4.74 5.32 -10.18
N ARG A 14 -3.96 6.08 -9.39
CA ARG A 14 -4.21 6.22 -7.95
C ARG A 14 -5.54 6.93 -7.67
N THR A 15 -5.86 7.95 -8.46
CA THR A 15 -7.13 8.69 -8.32
C THR A 15 -8.32 7.80 -8.65
N THR A 16 -8.23 7.00 -9.72
CA THR A 16 -9.25 5.99 -10.06
C THR A 16 -9.41 4.96 -8.96
N ALA A 17 -8.30 4.46 -8.39
CA ALA A 17 -8.35 3.52 -7.28
C ALA A 17 -9.04 4.13 -6.04
N LEU A 18 -8.72 5.37 -5.69
CA LEU A 18 -9.38 6.12 -4.61
C LEU A 18 -10.88 6.30 -4.86
N ILE A 19 -11.29 6.64 -6.09
CA ILE A 19 -12.72 6.78 -6.45
C ILE A 19 -13.44 5.45 -6.28
N LEU A 20 -12.86 4.34 -6.74
CA LEU A 20 -13.45 3.01 -6.55
C LEU A 20 -13.61 2.68 -5.06
N VAL A 21 -12.60 2.96 -4.24
CA VAL A 21 -12.68 2.79 -2.79
C VAL A 21 -13.80 3.67 -2.19
N LEU A 22 -13.90 4.94 -2.57
CA LEU A 22 -14.96 5.83 -2.10
C LEU A 22 -16.35 5.32 -2.49
N LEU A 23 -16.53 4.86 -3.72
CA LEU A 23 -17.79 4.29 -4.21
C LEU A 23 -18.21 3.08 -3.37
N GLN A 24 -17.30 2.15 -3.06
CA GLN A 24 -17.60 1.02 -2.19
C GLN A 24 -18.10 1.48 -0.81
N HIS A 25 -17.45 2.48 -0.22
CA HIS A 25 -17.85 3.00 1.08
C HIS A 25 -19.23 3.66 1.03
N SER A 26 -19.55 4.37 -0.06
CA SER A 26 -20.91 4.89 -0.28
C SER A 26 -21.95 3.77 -0.41
N PHE A 27 -21.58 2.62 -0.99
CA PHE A 27 -22.50 1.49 -1.14
C PHE A 27 -22.90 0.82 0.17
N MET A 28 -22.10 0.91 1.24
CA MET A 28 -22.54 0.45 2.57
C MET A 28 -23.85 1.09 3.02
N PHE A 29 -24.15 2.31 2.53
CA PHE A 29 -25.38 3.03 2.87
C PHE A 29 -26.49 2.91 1.83
N THR A 30 -26.17 2.45 0.60
CA THR A 30 -27.11 2.42 -0.53
C THR A 30 -27.40 1.01 -1.06
N ASP A 31 -26.81 -0.03 -0.47
CA ASP A 31 -26.94 -1.42 -0.91
C ASP A 31 -28.39 -1.90 -0.97
N ALA A 32 -29.24 -1.44 -0.04
CA ALA A 32 -30.67 -1.73 -0.03
C ALA A 32 -31.42 -1.22 -1.28
N TYR A 33 -30.92 -0.16 -1.91
CA TYR A 33 -31.54 0.48 -3.07
C TYR A 33 -30.94 0.01 -4.41
N PHE A 34 -29.66 -0.42 -4.42
CA PHE A 34 -28.94 -0.76 -5.65
C PHE A 34 -28.14 -2.08 -5.55
N PRO A 35 -28.80 -3.24 -5.31
CA PRO A 35 -28.11 -4.50 -5.05
C PRO A 35 -27.26 -5.03 -6.21
N LYS A 36 -27.58 -4.65 -7.47
CA LYS A 36 -26.79 -5.02 -8.66
C LYS A 36 -25.41 -4.38 -8.68
N LEU A 37 -25.19 -3.30 -7.92
CA LEU A 37 -23.93 -2.58 -7.87
C LEU A 37 -22.96 -3.18 -6.82
N ARG A 38 -23.33 -4.28 -6.14
CA ARG A 38 -22.44 -5.04 -5.25
C ARG A 38 -21.15 -5.52 -5.91
N ILE A 39 -21.10 -5.64 -7.23
CA ILE A 39 -19.85 -5.97 -7.96
C ILE A 39 -18.72 -4.98 -7.64
N PHE A 40 -19.05 -3.72 -7.34
CA PHE A 40 -18.06 -2.71 -6.95
C PHE A 40 -17.36 -3.04 -5.65
N TRP A 41 -17.95 -3.81 -4.73
CA TRP A 41 -17.25 -4.25 -3.53
C TRP A 41 -15.99 -5.04 -3.87
N ILE A 42 -16.08 -6.00 -4.80
CA ILE A 42 -14.94 -6.84 -5.19
C ILE A 42 -13.88 -6.00 -5.91
N LEU A 43 -14.31 -5.11 -6.79
CA LEU A 43 -13.44 -4.17 -7.52
C LEU A 43 -12.68 -3.24 -6.58
N SER A 44 -13.33 -2.73 -5.53
CA SER A 44 -12.73 -1.74 -4.64
C SER A 44 -11.72 -2.30 -3.67
N HIS A 45 -11.88 -3.55 -3.22
CA HIS A 45 -10.81 -4.24 -2.48
C HIS A 45 -9.55 -4.36 -3.34
N SER A 46 -9.71 -4.81 -4.59
CA SER A 46 -8.60 -4.93 -5.54
C SER A 46 -8.00 -3.55 -5.87
N ALA A 47 -8.84 -2.52 -5.97
CA ALA A 47 -8.40 -1.15 -6.23
C ALA A 47 -7.49 -0.61 -5.12
N LEU A 48 -7.78 -0.92 -3.86
CA LEU A 48 -6.90 -0.55 -2.75
C LEU A 48 -5.54 -1.25 -2.83
N ASP A 49 -5.51 -2.51 -3.26
CA ASP A 49 -4.25 -3.24 -3.50
C ASP A 49 -3.43 -2.57 -4.61
N PHE A 50 -4.08 -2.17 -5.71
CA PHE A 50 -3.43 -1.39 -6.77
C PHE A 50 -2.92 -0.04 -6.25
N PHE A 51 -3.68 0.64 -5.39
CA PHE A 51 -3.26 1.89 -4.78
C PHE A 51 -1.96 1.71 -3.97
N PHE A 52 -1.88 0.68 -3.13
CA PHE A 52 -0.68 0.37 -2.35
C PHE A 52 0.54 0.06 -3.22
N VAL A 53 0.36 -0.71 -4.29
CA VAL A 53 1.43 -1.04 -5.24
C VAL A 53 1.94 0.21 -5.96
N LEU A 54 1.04 1.07 -6.42
CA LEU A 54 1.39 2.34 -7.07
C LEU A 54 2.06 3.32 -6.11
N SER A 55 1.67 3.33 -4.83
CA SER A 55 2.35 4.08 -3.78
C SER A 55 3.76 3.55 -3.57
N GLY A 56 3.91 2.23 -3.35
CA GLY A 56 5.20 1.53 -3.20
C GLY A 56 6.20 1.88 -4.30
N PHE A 57 5.77 1.76 -5.56
CA PHE A 57 6.60 2.08 -6.73
C PHE A 57 7.09 3.54 -6.74
N LEU A 58 6.22 4.50 -6.45
CA LEU A 58 6.60 5.90 -6.46
C LEU A 58 7.55 6.25 -5.31
N ILE A 59 7.38 5.62 -4.15
CA ILE A 59 8.28 5.83 -3.01
C ILE A 59 9.66 5.25 -3.31
N ALA A 60 9.70 4.01 -3.81
CA ALA A 60 10.95 3.38 -4.21
C ALA A 60 11.71 4.24 -5.24
N GLY A 61 11.01 4.76 -6.25
CA GLY A 61 11.61 5.67 -7.24
C GLY A 61 12.04 7.04 -6.69
N ILE A 62 11.43 7.53 -5.60
CA ILE A 62 11.90 8.74 -4.90
C ILE A 62 13.17 8.42 -4.10
N LEU A 63 13.18 7.30 -3.37
CA LEU A 63 14.32 6.90 -2.55
C LEU A 63 15.54 6.54 -3.41
N ASP A 64 15.34 5.90 -4.55
CA ASP A 64 16.40 5.63 -5.52
C ASP A 64 17.04 6.93 -6.04
N LYS A 65 16.22 7.94 -6.39
CA LYS A 65 16.74 9.26 -6.76
C LYS A 65 17.45 9.97 -5.61
N LEU A 66 16.92 9.88 -4.40
CA LEU A 66 17.60 10.41 -3.21
C LEU A 66 18.97 9.73 -3.01
N GLN A 67 19.07 8.43 -3.28
CA GLN A 67 20.31 7.69 -3.18
C GLN A 67 21.32 8.05 -4.29
N THR A 68 20.86 8.20 -5.53
CA THR A 68 21.73 8.32 -6.72
C THR A 68 22.03 9.77 -7.13
N GLN A 69 21.09 10.70 -6.91
CA GLN A 69 21.16 12.07 -7.45
C GLN A 69 21.38 13.13 -6.39
N VAL A 70 21.15 12.84 -5.10
CA VAL A 70 21.35 13.81 -4.02
C VAL A 70 22.70 13.59 -3.35
N LYS A 71 23.43 14.69 -3.13
CA LYS A 71 24.74 14.67 -2.47
C LYS A 71 24.61 14.00 -1.10
N GLY A 72 25.40 12.94 -0.89
CA GLY A 72 25.40 12.16 0.35
C GLY A 72 24.30 11.09 0.45
N GLY A 73 23.53 10.84 -0.62
CA GLY A 73 22.59 9.71 -0.74
C GLY A 73 21.48 9.69 0.32
N LEU A 74 20.97 8.49 0.63
CA LEU A 74 20.11 8.25 1.79
C LEU A 74 20.93 8.35 3.07
N ASN A 75 20.78 9.48 3.75
CA ASN A 75 21.33 9.73 5.08
C ASN A 75 20.22 10.29 6.00
N LEU A 76 20.51 10.42 7.30
CA LEU A 76 19.52 10.86 8.28
C LEU A 76 18.86 12.20 7.91
N LYS A 77 19.63 13.17 7.40
CA LYS A 77 19.12 14.48 7.01
C LYS A 77 18.18 14.40 5.80
N ASN A 78 18.60 13.70 4.75
CA ASN A 78 17.80 13.55 3.53
C ASN A 78 16.54 12.72 3.78
N THR A 79 16.63 11.69 4.63
CA THR A 79 15.49 10.89 5.08
C THR A 79 14.51 11.72 5.92
N PHE A 80 15.00 12.57 6.83
CA PHE A 80 14.15 13.47 7.60
C PHE A 80 13.40 14.47 6.70
N HIS A 81 14.08 15.05 5.71
CA HIS A 81 13.42 15.89 4.71
C HIS A 81 12.37 15.14 3.88
N PHE A 82 12.61 13.86 3.58
CA PHE A 82 11.64 12.99 2.92
C PHE A 82 10.38 12.81 3.79
N TYR A 83 10.53 12.52 5.09
CA TYR A 83 9.40 12.37 6.02
C TYR A 83 8.57 13.64 6.15
N ILE A 84 9.22 14.79 6.35
CA ILE A 84 8.51 16.08 6.43
C ILE A 84 7.64 16.31 5.20
N ARG A 85 8.19 16.16 3.99
CA ARG A 85 7.43 16.41 2.76
C ARG A 85 6.21 15.49 2.61
N ARG A 86 6.34 14.24 3.06
CA ARG A 86 5.27 13.24 3.03
C ARG A 86 4.19 13.54 4.06
N TRP A 87 4.60 13.77 5.31
CA TRP A 87 3.69 14.04 6.42
C TRP A 87 2.92 15.34 6.24
N PHE A 88 3.54 16.42 5.80
CA PHE A 88 2.82 17.68 5.50
C PHE A 88 1.78 17.56 4.38
N LYS A 89 1.84 16.52 3.55
CA LYS A 89 0.83 16.27 2.50
C LYS A 89 -0.38 15.50 3.01
N THR A 90 -0.22 14.66 4.03
CA THR A 90 -1.22 13.64 4.44
C THR A 90 -1.75 13.89 5.85
N LEU A 91 -0.87 14.10 6.83
CA LEU A 91 -1.21 14.26 8.23
C LEU A 91 -2.11 15.48 8.53
N PRO A 92 -1.94 16.67 7.92
CA PRO A 92 -2.81 17.81 8.24
C PRO A 92 -4.29 17.51 7.98
N MET A 93 -4.60 16.84 6.87
CA MET A 93 -5.97 16.47 6.55
C MET A 93 -6.49 15.37 7.48
N PHE A 94 -5.64 14.39 7.80
CA PHE A 94 -5.97 13.33 8.74
C PHE A 94 -6.31 13.87 10.14
N PHE A 95 -5.47 14.75 10.69
CA PHE A 95 -5.73 15.38 11.99
C PHE A 95 -6.94 16.30 11.96
N LEU A 96 -7.20 17.00 10.85
CA LEU A 96 -8.42 17.79 10.67
C LEU A 96 -9.67 16.91 10.79
N VAL A 97 -9.67 15.73 10.16
CA VAL A 97 -10.80 14.78 10.26
C VAL A 97 -10.97 14.27 11.69
N ILE A 98 -9.87 13.94 12.39
CA ILE A 98 -9.93 13.54 13.81
C ILE A 98 -10.55 14.66 14.65
N ILE A 99 -10.10 15.91 14.48
CA ILE A 99 -10.62 17.07 15.22
C ILE A 99 -12.11 17.25 14.95
N ILE A 100 -12.57 17.15 13.71
CA ILE A 100 -13.99 17.23 13.37
C ILE A 100 -14.78 16.13 14.09
N CYS A 101 -14.31 14.88 14.05
CA CYS A 101 -14.99 13.78 14.74
C CYS A 101 -15.05 13.98 16.26
N LEU A 102 -14.00 14.53 16.87
CA LEU A 102 -13.97 14.86 18.30
C LEU A 102 -14.94 16.02 18.64
N ILE A 103 -15.04 17.04 17.78
CA ILE A 103 -16.02 18.13 17.94
C ILE A 103 -17.45 17.58 17.84
N LEU A 104 -17.74 16.75 16.83
CA LEU A 104 -19.06 16.12 16.68
C LEU A 104 -19.41 15.23 17.88
N SER A 105 -18.40 14.61 18.49
CA SER A 105 -18.56 13.86 19.73
C SER A 105 -18.85 14.73 20.94
N TYR A 106 -18.11 15.82 21.10
CA TYR A 106 -18.39 16.81 22.14
C TYR A 106 -19.81 17.39 22.02
N LEU A 107 -20.30 17.56 20.79
CA LEU A 107 -21.66 18.03 20.49
C LEU A 107 -22.75 16.95 20.61
N ASN A 108 -22.42 15.72 21.05
CA ASN A 108 -23.37 14.61 21.17
C ASN A 108 -24.01 14.17 19.83
N ILE A 109 -23.36 14.46 18.69
CA ILE A 109 -23.83 14.09 17.34
C ILE A 109 -23.25 12.73 16.92
N TYR A 110 -22.04 12.41 17.36
CA TYR A 110 -21.31 11.20 16.98
C TYR A 110 -20.60 10.59 18.19
N TYR A 111 -20.80 9.32 18.49
CA TYR A 111 -20.23 8.69 19.69
C TYR A 111 -19.11 7.70 19.31
N PRO A 112 -17.84 8.13 19.27
CA PRO A 112 -16.72 7.24 19.03
C PRO A 112 -16.54 6.33 20.25
N LYS A 113 -16.79 5.03 20.08
CA LYS A 113 -16.66 4.06 21.18
C LYS A 113 -15.20 3.68 21.46
N ASP A 114 -14.36 3.72 20.41
CA ASP A 114 -13.03 3.10 20.44
C ASP A 114 -11.89 4.10 20.15
N PHE A 115 -12.12 5.40 20.30
CA PHE A 115 -11.05 6.38 20.10
C PHE A 115 -9.94 6.19 21.15
N SER A 116 -8.71 6.12 20.68
CA SER A 116 -7.52 5.98 21.53
C SER A 116 -6.33 6.76 20.95
N PHE A 117 -5.27 6.91 21.75
CA PHE A 117 -4.01 7.51 21.30
C PHE A 117 -3.37 6.77 20.12
N SER A 118 -3.79 5.52 19.85
CA SER A 118 -3.30 4.75 18.72
C SER A 118 -3.62 5.41 17.37
N PHE A 119 -4.71 6.18 17.27
CA PHE A 119 -5.02 6.93 16.04
C PHE A 119 -4.08 8.11 15.79
N ILE A 120 -3.49 8.69 16.85
CA ILE A 120 -2.57 9.83 16.71
C ILE A 120 -1.21 9.37 16.17
N PHE A 121 -0.79 8.16 16.57
CA PHE A 121 0.47 7.56 16.14
C PHE A 121 0.31 6.58 14.97
N SER A 122 -0.89 6.50 14.38
CA SER A 122 -1.23 5.54 13.32
C SER A 122 -0.91 4.08 13.69
N THR A 123 -1.05 3.73 14.97
CA THR A 123 -0.79 2.38 15.52
C THR A 123 -2.07 1.58 15.75
N GLN A 124 -3.24 2.10 15.37
CA GLN A 124 -4.53 1.49 15.67
C GLN A 124 -4.66 0.06 15.13
N ASN A 125 -4.06 -0.26 13.98
CA ASN A 125 -4.13 -1.61 13.37
C ASN A 125 -2.92 -2.51 13.66
N ILE A 126 -2.19 -2.27 14.74
CA ILE A 126 -1.11 -3.17 15.14
C ILE A 126 -1.68 -4.38 15.91
N SER A 127 -2.49 -4.11 16.94
CA SER A 127 -3.05 -5.13 17.84
C SER A 127 -4.53 -5.41 17.59
N GLU A 128 -5.33 -4.38 17.32
CA GLU A 128 -6.77 -4.48 17.09
C GLU A 128 -7.09 -4.02 15.67
N THR A 129 -7.87 -4.79 14.93
CA THR A 129 -8.17 -4.48 13.52
C THR A 129 -9.63 -4.18 13.25
N ASN A 130 -10.46 -4.36 14.28
CA ASN A 130 -11.87 -4.01 14.31
C ASN A 130 -12.07 -2.84 15.26
N PHE A 131 -12.22 -1.65 14.69
CA PHE A 131 -12.51 -0.42 15.42
C PHE A 131 -13.55 0.38 14.64
N ASP A 132 -14.50 0.97 15.36
CA ASP A 132 -15.59 1.74 14.76
C ASP A 132 -15.16 3.19 14.47
N PHE A 133 -14.14 3.69 15.16
CA PHE A 133 -13.66 5.05 14.98
C PHE A 133 -12.82 5.17 13.70
N LEU A 134 -13.33 5.88 12.69
CA LEU A 134 -12.63 6.09 11.41
C LEU A 134 -12.10 4.78 10.78
N PRO A 135 -12.98 3.82 10.47
CA PRO A 135 -12.61 2.46 10.08
C PRO A 135 -11.83 2.39 8.77
N HIS A 136 -11.79 3.46 7.98
CA HIS A 136 -11.08 3.55 6.70
C HIS A 136 -9.61 3.98 6.87
N THR A 137 -9.22 4.44 8.07
CA THR A 137 -7.87 4.95 8.33
C THR A 137 -6.82 3.85 8.42
N TYR A 138 -7.23 2.58 8.41
CA TYR A 138 -6.29 1.47 8.44
C TYR A 138 -5.28 1.51 7.30
N SER A 139 -5.76 1.84 6.09
CA SER A 139 -4.92 1.85 4.90
C SER A 139 -3.90 2.97 4.94
N LEU A 140 -4.27 4.13 5.50
CA LEU A 140 -3.36 5.25 5.69
C LEU A 140 -2.26 4.89 6.69
N ALA A 141 -2.62 4.25 7.81
CA ALA A 141 -1.64 3.83 8.79
C ALA A 141 -0.62 2.82 8.21
N ILE A 142 -1.09 1.82 7.45
CA ILE A 142 -0.19 0.87 6.73
C ILE A 142 0.79 1.64 5.83
N GLU A 143 0.27 2.60 5.09
CA GLU A 143 1.06 3.41 4.16
C GLU A 143 2.08 4.30 4.88
N GLU A 144 1.73 4.88 6.03
CA GLU A 144 2.63 5.68 6.87
C GLU A 144 3.76 4.85 7.51
N TRP A 145 3.44 3.67 8.03
CA TRP A 145 4.45 2.75 8.56
C TRP A 145 5.40 2.27 7.47
N PHE A 146 4.89 2.04 6.26
CA PHE A 146 5.74 1.75 5.10
C PHE A 146 6.68 2.91 4.78
N TYR A 147 6.17 4.15 4.75
CA TYR A 147 6.99 5.34 4.51
C TYR A 147 8.11 5.48 5.53
N LEU A 148 7.84 5.18 6.80
CA LEU A 148 8.81 5.23 7.89
C LEU A 148 9.85 4.11 7.78
N LEU A 149 9.41 2.87 7.53
CA LEU A 149 10.25 1.69 7.63
C LEU A 149 11.17 1.52 6.41
N LEU A 150 10.68 1.79 5.19
CA LEU A 150 11.44 1.53 3.96
C LEU A 150 12.80 2.27 3.93
N PRO A 151 12.91 3.59 4.18
CA PRO A 151 14.20 4.28 4.17
C PRO A 151 15.14 3.80 5.28
N ILE A 152 14.60 3.47 6.46
CA ILE A 152 15.37 2.93 7.59
C ILE A 152 15.95 1.56 7.20
N CYS A 153 15.14 0.67 6.65
CA CYS A 153 15.59 -0.63 6.16
C CYS A 153 16.70 -0.48 5.10
N ILE A 154 16.53 0.42 4.12
CA ILE A 154 17.57 0.65 3.11
C ILE A 154 18.88 1.12 3.76
N ILE A 155 18.84 2.09 4.69
CA ILE A 155 20.05 2.58 5.36
C ILE A 155 20.71 1.49 6.21
N VAL A 156 19.92 0.73 6.98
CA VAL A 156 20.44 -0.33 7.86
C VAL A 156 21.05 -1.46 7.04
N PHE A 157 20.35 -1.99 6.05
CA PHE A 157 20.84 -3.12 5.24
C PHE A 157 22.03 -2.74 4.35
N THR A 158 22.04 -1.53 3.77
CA THR A 158 23.18 -1.07 2.98
C THR A 158 24.44 -0.91 3.84
N LYS A 159 24.30 -0.44 5.09
CA LYS A 159 25.42 -0.35 6.05
C LYS A 159 25.89 -1.70 6.56
N LEU A 160 24.96 -2.60 6.90
CA LEU A 160 25.27 -3.91 7.46
C LEU A 160 25.88 -4.87 6.44
N PHE A 161 25.28 -4.98 5.26
CA PHE A 161 25.67 -6.00 4.28
C PHE A 161 26.67 -5.51 3.22
N LYS A 162 26.86 -4.18 3.08
CA LYS A 162 27.74 -3.54 2.06
C LYS A 162 27.59 -4.13 0.65
N ASN A 163 26.44 -4.71 0.36
CA ASN A 163 26.21 -5.53 -0.83
C ASN A 163 25.33 -4.75 -1.82
N LYS A 164 25.66 -4.83 -3.10
CA LYS A 164 24.83 -4.32 -4.20
C LYS A 164 23.44 -4.98 -4.22
N ASN A 165 23.31 -6.15 -3.61
CA ASN A 165 22.06 -6.92 -3.52
C ASN A 165 21.23 -6.63 -2.26
N ALA A 166 21.55 -5.58 -1.48
CA ALA A 166 20.82 -5.22 -0.26
C ALA A 166 19.30 -5.02 -0.48
N ILE A 167 18.89 -4.63 -1.69
CA ILE A 167 17.47 -4.50 -2.03
C ILE A 167 16.78 -5.88 -2.02
N TYR A 168 17.37 -6.90 -2.65
CA TYR A 168 16.81 -8.25 -2.66
C TYR A 168 16.73 -8.86 -1.26
N THR A 169 17.70 -8.57 -0.38
CA THR A 169 17.65 -9.05 1.00
C THR A 169 16.57 -8.34 1.82
N ILE A 170 16.37 -7.04 1.63
CA ILE A 170 15.23 -6.30 2.22
C ILE A 170 13.91 -6.90 1.75
N LEU A 171 13.78 -7.17 0.44
CA LEU A 171 12.58 -7.77 -0.13
C LEU A 171 12.31 -9.15 0.48
N LEU A 172 13.28 -10.07 0.42
CA LEU A 172 13.14 -11.41 0.98
C LEU A 172 12.83 -11.38 2.48
N PHE A 173 13.44 -10.45 3.23
CA PHE A 173 13.14 -10.25 4.65
C PHE A 173 11.67 -9.88 4.86
N TRP A 174 11.12 -8.90 4.11
CA TRP A 174 9.73 -8.47 4.27
C TRP A 174 8.73 -9.53 3.81
N ILE A 175 9.04 -10.31 2.75
CA ILE A 175 8.24 -11.50 2.38
C ILE A 175 8.17 -12.45 3.56
N PHE A 176 9.34 -12.84 4.05
CA PHE A 176 9.42 -13.87 5.07
C PHE A 176 8.74 -13.42 6.36
N PHE A 177 8.99 -12.18 6.77
CA PHE A 177 8.37 -11.56 7.94
C PHE A 177 6.84 -11.55 7.85
N THR A 178 6.28 -11.09 6.73
CA THR A 178 4.82 -11.01 6.57
C THR A 178 4.17 -12.39 6.42
N LEU A 179 4.83 -13.35 5.77
CA LEU A 179 4.36 -14.74 5.71
C LEU A 179 4.29 -15.36 7.11
N VAL A 180 5.36 -15.23 7.90
CA VAL A 180 5.38 -15.74 9.28
C VAL A 180 4.31 -15.05 10.13
N ALA A 181 4.17 -13.73 10.02
CA ALA A 181 3.13 -12.98 10.73
C ALA A 181 1.73 -13.47 10.35
N ARG A 182 1.45 -13.70 9.05
CA ARG A 182 0.16 -14.25 8.60
C ARG A 182 -0.09 -15.64 9.18
N ILE A 183 0.93 -16.51 9.22
CA ILE A 183 0.78 -17.86 9.80
C ILE A 183 0.43 -17.77 11.29
N ILE A 184 1.12 -16.91 12.04
CA ILE A 184 0.88 -16.74 13.49
C ILE A 184 -0.51 -16.14 13.75
N LEU A 185 -0.89 -15.10 13.01
CA LEU A 185 -2.19 -14.44 13.16
C LEU A 185 -3.35 -15.36 12.69
N HIS A 186 -3.13 -16.21 11.69
CA HIS A 186 -4.14 -17.08 11.11
C HIS A 186 -4.38 -18.41 11.86
N LEU A 187 -3.83 -18.58 13.07
CA LEU A 187 -4.20 -19.72 13.91
C LEU A 187 -5.66 -19.66 14.39
N ASN A 188 -6.32 -18.49 14.31
CA ASN A 188 -7.74 -18.31 14.61
C ASN A 188 -8.53 -17.91 13.34
N LEU A 189 -9.37 -18.81 12.83
CA LEU A 189 -10.05 -18.69 11.52
C LEU A 189 -11.23 -17.68 11.47
N GLU A 190 -11.59 -17.05 12.59
CA GLU A 190 -12.85 -16.29 12.69
C GLU A 190 -12.81 -14.90 12.04
N ASN A 191 -11.64 -14.25 11.91
CA ASN A 191 -11.52 -12.83 11.53
C ASN A 191 -10.53 -12.53 10.38
N TRP A 192 -10.52 -13.38 9.34
CA TRP A 192 -9.59 -13.25 8.21
C TRP A 192 -9.52 -11.85 7.59
N ASP A 193 -10.66 -11.17 7.40
CA ASP A 193 -10.69 -9.82 6.81
C ASP A 193 -9.91 -8.81 7.66
N ALA A 194 -10.27 -8.71 8.94
CA ALA A 194 -9.73 -7.70 9.82
C ALA A 194 -8.23 -7.94 10.07
N GLU A 195 -7.87 -9.18 10.44
CA GLU A 195 -6.53 -9.51 10.90
C GLU A 195 -5.49 -9.56 9.76
N ILE A 196 -5.91 -9.92 8.54
CA ILE A 196 -5.00 -9.99 7.39
C ILE A 196 -5.06 -8.73 6.55
N ARG A 197 -6.24 -8.17 6.26
CA ARG A 197 -6.32 -7.04 5.32
C ARG A 197 -6.11 -5.69 5.97
N LYS A 198 -6.41 -5.54 7.26
CA LYS A 198 -6.33 -4.26 7.97
C LYS A 198 -5.12 -4.14 8.90
N SER A 199 -4.52 -5.25 9.31
CA SER A 199 -3.33 -5.22 10.18
C SER A 199 -2.09 -4.68 9.47
N ILE A 200 -1.34 -3.81 10.14
CA ILE A 200 -0.06 -3.29 9.62
C ILE A 200 0.95 -4.41 9.40
N ILE A 201 1.00 -5.38 10.30
CA ILE A 201 2.05 -6.41 10.31
C ILE A 201 1.91 -7.35 9.12
N SER A 202 0.68 -7.75 8.79
CA SER A 202 0.39 -8.74 7.74
C SER A 202 0.32 -8.14 6.33
N ARG A 203 0.19 -6.81 6.22
CA ARG A 203 -0.04 -6.09 4.95
C ARG A 203 1.09 -5.20 4.47
N ILE A 204 2.12 -4.96 5.27
CA ILE A 204 3.16 -4.02 4.86
C ILE A 204 3.88 -4.47 3.58
N ASP A 205 3.91 -5.78 3.31
CA ASP A 205 4.41 -6.38 2.07
C ASP A 205 3.65 -5.95 0.82
N ALA A 206 2.38 -5.57 0.92
CA ALA A 206 1.59 -5.06 -0.21
C ALA A 206 2.23 -3.81 -0.86
N LEU A 207 2.99 -3.04 -0.08
CA LEU A 207 3.76 -1.90 -0.57
C LEU A 207 5.22 -2.27 -0.92
N PHE A 208 5.79 -3.29 -0.27
CA PHE A 208 7.16 -3.73 -0.55
C PHE A 208 7.27 -4.58 -1.83
N LEU A 209 6.26 -5.38 -2.18
CA LEU A 209 6.59 -6.66 -2.78
C LEU A 209 5.52 -7.38 -3.61
N LEU A 210 5.36 -6.92 -4.85
CA LEU A 210 5.03 -7.81 -5.96
C LEU A 210 3.52 -8.19 -6.15
N LEU A 211 2.72 -7.22 -6.61
CA LEU A 211 1.96 -7.42 -7.86
C LEU A 211 2.89 -7.54 -9.09
N SER A 212 4.20 -7.47 -8.90
CA SER A 212 5.23 -7.86 -9.87
C SER A 212 5.59 -9.35 -9.87
N ILE A 213 5.07 -10.16 -8.93
CA ILE A 213 4.95 -11.62 -9.12
C ILE A 213 3.89 -11.78 -10.20
N VAL A 214 2.81 -11.00 -10.09
CA VAL A 214 1.81 -10.84 -11.16
C VAL A 214 2.41 -10.18 -12.41
N SER A 215 3.34 -9.21 -12.36
CA SER A 215 4.01 -8.68 -13.58
C SER A 215 4.99 -9.67 -14.20
N PHE A 216 5.66 -10.52 -13.43
CA PHE A 216 6.53 -11.57 -13.96
C PHE A 216 5.71 -12.66 -14.65
N TYR A 217 4.57 -13.07 -14.07
CA TYR A 217 3.61 -13.99 -14.70
C TYR A 217 2.79 -13.33 -15.83
N PHE A 218 2.51 -12.03 -15.78
CA PHE A 218 1.79 -11.28 -16.83
C PHE A 218 2.70 -10.94 -18.01
N ILE A 219 3.99 -10.65 -17.77
CA ILE A 219 5.02 -10.56 -18.82
C ILE A 219 5.28 -11.94 -19.42
N GLY A 220 5.32 -13.01 -18.61
CA GLY A 220 5.38 -14.39 -19.11
C GLY A 220 4.16 -14.80 -19.95
N PHE A 221 2.96 -14.39 -19.54
CA PHE A 221 1.71 -14.62 -20.28
C PHE A 221 1.62 -13.83 -21.59
N ILE A 222 2.09 -12.57 -21.61
CA ILE A 222 2.22 -11.76 -22.83
C ILE A 222 3.30 -12.32 -23.76
N PHE A 223 4.44 -12.79 -23.23
CA PHE A 223 5.50 -13.43 -24.03
C PHE A 223 5.00 -14.73 -24.70
N TYR A 224 4.24 -15.55 -23.96
CA TYR A 224 3.58 -16.77 -24.47
C TYR A 224 2.60 -16.48 -25.62
N ILE A 225 1.80 -15.41 -25.50
CA ILE A 225 0.81 -15.02 -26.51
C ILE A 225 1.44 -14.37 -27.74
N PHE A 226 2.46 -13.51 -27.58
CA PHE A 226 3.00 -12.71 -28.69
C PHE A 226 4.25 -13.29 -29.36
N TYR A 227 5.02 -14.16 -28.68
CA TYR A 227 6.25 -14.73 -29.24
C TYR A 227 6.18 -16.25 -29.45
N GLU A 228 5.51 -17.01 -28.57
CA GLU A 228 5.50 -18.48 -28.66
C GLU A 228 4.39 -19.04 -29.58
N LYS A 229 3.18 -18.48 -29.51
CA LYS A 229 2.06 -18.82 -30.43
C LYS A 229 2.39 -18.67 -31.93
N PRO A 230 2.96 -17.54 -32.42
CA PRO A 230 3.24 -17.38 -33.85
C PRO A 230 4.37 -18.30 -34.36
N ILE A 231 5.32 -18.69 -33.51
CA ILE A 231 6.40 -19.63 -33.86
C ILE A 231 5.87 -21.07 -33.95
N MET A 232 4.92 -21.45 -33.09
CA MET A 232 4.29 -22.77 -33.10
C MET A 232 3.30 -22.92 -34.28
N ASP A 233 2.59 -21.86 -34.65
CA ASP A 233 1.75 -21.81 -35.86
C ASP A 233 2.59 -21.84 -37.16
N LEU A 234 3.76 -21.19 -37.21
CA LEU A 234 4.68 -21.32 -38.36
C LEU A 234 5.22 -22.75 -38.50
N ARG A 235 5.59 -23.38 -37.38
CA ARG A 235 6.14 -24.74 -37.37
C ARG A 235 5.10 -25.80 -37.77
N ASN A 236 3.83 -25.58 -37.46
CA ASN A 236 2.73 -26.45 -37.88
C ASN A 236 2.29 -26.19 -39.34
N ARG A 237 2.52 -24.99 -39.88
CA ARG A 237 2.31 -24.68 -41.31
C ARG A 237 3.43 -25.18 -42.22
N ILE A 238 4.65 -25.39 -41.70
CA ILE A 238 5.83 -25.85 -42.44
C ILE A 238 6.02 -27.39 -42.33
N LYS A 239 5.15 -28.09 -41.59
CA LYS A 239 5.05 -29.56 -41.70
C LYS A 239 4.10 -29.97 -42.83
N PHE A 240 4.49 -29.61 -44.05
CA PHE A 240 4.25 -30.31 -45.31
C PHE A 240 5.39 -29.92 -46.26
#